data_AF-A0A8J5XWQ6-F1
#
_entry.id   AF-A0A8J5XWQ6-F1
#
_cell.length_a   1.000
_cell.length_b   1.000
_cell.length_c   1.000
_cell.angle_alpha   90.00
_cell.angle_beta   90.00
_cell.angle_gamma   90.00
#
_symmetry.space_group_name_H-M   'P 1'
#
loop_
_entity.id
_entity.type
_entity.pdbx_description
1 polymer ?
#
loop_
_entity_poly.entity_id
_entity_poly.type
_entity_poly.pdbx_seq_one_letter_code
_entity_poly.pdbx_strand_id
1 'polypeptide(L)'
;MAALLRSRCAGVLLCRPLVALGGLTAARRASSAHALALGYVRKLDDIVKVELLEREPATAVKRIWEDFHANTADQSCGVAIEAKQNELLLARLAESPMFIAPVRRGDGFFVLAMQAKERSLCFTFLEDFKKSPETAVPWLFATVYDDLVPSKGVALLRADFMPKLLSKQEAAEVLGAVLTMYTSDKYDRIWIFNHAPKYFKVDEYLAQAGCSLPDRPAGAQ
;
A
#
# COMPACT_ATOMS: atom_id res chain seq x y z
N MET A 1 17.30 -65.66 -33.04
CA MET A 1 16.99 -64.63 -32.02
C MET A 1 18.27 -63.88 -31.70
N ALA A 2 18.22 -62.56 -31.90
CA ALA A 2 19.15 -61.44 -31.61
C ALA A 2 20.66 -61.68 -31.40
N ALA A 3 21.41 -60.82 -32.09
CA ALA A 3 22.85 -60.71 -32.17
C ALA A 3 23.44 -59.62 -31.25
N LEU A 4 24.72 -59.81 -30.94
CA LEU A 4 25.84 -58.86 -30.89
C LEU A 4 25.91 -57.72 -29.84
N LEU A 5 27.06 -57.78 -29.14
CA LEU A 5 27.72 -56.75 -28.33
C LEU A 5 28.50 -55.74 -29.19
N ARG A 6 28.77 -54.58 -28.55
CA ARG A 6 29.76 -53.50 -28.82
C ARG A 6 29.25 -52.28 -29.59
N SER A 7 29.23 -51.11 -28.93
CA SER A 7 30.22 -50.04 -29.16
C SER A 7 30.01 -48.84 -28.21
N ARG A 8 31.11 -48.12 -28.01
CA ARG A 8 31.34 -46.94 -27.17
C ARG A 8 30.57 -45.71 -27.69
N CYS A 9 30.24 -44.76 -26.80
CA CYS A 9 30.78 -43.40 -26.87
C CYS A 9 30.31 -42.53 -25.68
N ALA A 10 31.24 -41.71 -25.23
CA ALA A 10 31.10 -40.74 -24.16
C ALA A 10 30.12 -39.61 -24.52
N GLY A 11 29.41 -39.11 -23.52
CA GLY A 11 28.52 -37.96 -23.66
C GLY A 11 28.12 -37.45 -22.29
N VAL A 12 29.06 -36.75 -21.65
CA VAL A 12 28.83 -35.94 -20.45
C VAL A 12 27.67 -34.99 -20.73
N LEU A 13 26.47 -35.24 -20.18
CA LEU A 13 25.43 -34.23 -20.07
C LEU A 13 25.84 -33.29 -18.92
N LEU A 14 26.61 -32.27 -19.27
CA LEU A 14 26.75 -31.07 -18.45
C LEU A 14 25.38 -30.42 -18.36
N CYS A 15 24.74 -30.61 -17.21
CA CYS A 15 23.67 -29.77 -16.71
C CYS A 15 24.21 -28.34 -16.64
N ARG A 16 23.88 -27.49 -17.62
CA ARG A 16 24.19 -26.06 -17.56
C ARG A 16 23.17 -25.39 -16.64
N PRO A 17 23.59 -24.79 -15.51
CA PRO A 17 22.70 -23.95 -14.72
C PRO A 17 22.44 -22.66 -15.50
N LEU A 18 21.16 -22.37 -15.77
CA LEU A 18 20.75 -21.08 -16.32
C LEU A 18 20.86 -20.05 -15.19
N VAL A 19 22.01 -19.36 -15.19
CA VAL A 19 22.25 -17.98 -14.77
C VAL A 19 21.31 -17.46 -13.66
N ALA A 20 21.82 -17.49 -12.44
CA ALA A 20 21.32 -16.66 -11.35
C ALA A 20 21.44 -15.17 -11.74
N LEU A 21 20.30 -14.50 -11.92
CA LEU A 21 20.21 -13.04 -11.91
C LEU A 21 20.41 -12.56 -10.46
N GLY A 22 21.65 -12.64 -9.99
CA GLY A 22 22.13 -11.90 -8.83
C GLY A 22 22.49 -10.48 -9.27
N GLY A 23 21.88 -9.46 -8.65
CA GLY A 23 22.29 -8.08 -8.90
C GLY A 23 21.28 -6.97 -8.60
N LEU A 24 20.29 -7.17 -7.73
CA LEU A 24 19.66 -6.04 -7.06
C LEU A 24 20.60 -5.57 -5.94
N THR A 25 21.62 -4.79 -6.32
CA THR A 25 22.39 -4.02 -5.36
C THR A 25 21.44 -3.06 -4.64
N ALA A 26 21.31 -3.27 -3.33
CA ALA A 26 20.49 -2.46 -2.45
C ALA A 26 20.88 -0.98 -2.61
N ALA A 27 19.96 -0.18 -3.16
CA ALA A 27 20.04 1.27 -3.05
C ALA A 27 20.18 1.62 -1.56
N ARG A 28 21.04 2.60 -1.25
CA ARG A 28 21.29 3.08 0.11
C ARG A 28 19.95 3.36 0.79
N ARG A 29 19.58 2.54 1.78
CA ARG A 29 18.33 2.67 2.53
C ARG A 29 18.40 3.93 3.40
N ALA A 30 17.90 5.06 2.88
CA ALA A 30 17.33 6.06 3.78
C ALA A 30 16.17 5.37 4.51
N SER A 31 16.27 5.26 5.85
CA SER A 31 15.24 4.63 6.68
C SER A 31 13.88 5.28 6.41
N SER A 32 12.85 4.49 6.08
CA SER A 32 11.50 5.02 5.80
C SER A 32 10.94 5.84 6.97
N ALA A 33 11.36 5.55 8.20
CA ALA A 33 11.03 6.34 9.39
C ALA A 33 11.49 7.81 9.30
N HIS A 34 12.60 8.10 8.61
CA HIS A 34 13.10 9.47 8.42
C HIS A 34 12.32 10.21 7.33
N ALA A 35 11.91 9.51 6.27
CA ALA A 35 11.04 10.07 5.23
C ALA A 35 9.65 10.40 5.78
N LEU A 36 9.10 9.52 6.62
CA LEU A 36 7.84 9.73 7.36
C LEU A 36 7.92 10.95 8.29
N ALA A 37 9.02 11.08 9.03
CA ALA A 37 9.20 12.18 9.99
C ALA A 37 9.38 13.56 9.31
N LEU A 38 9.90 13.60 8.08
CA LEU A 38 10.14 14.84 7.34
C LEU A 38 9.06 15.15 6.29
N GLY A 39 8.04 14.29 6.15
CA GLY A 39 7.04 14.41 5.08
C GLY A 39 7.64 14.35 3.67
N TYR A 40 8.83 13.75 3.52
CA TYR A 40 9.53 13.69 2.24
C TYR A 40 9.00 12.53 1.41
N VAL A 41 8.27 12.86 0.35
CA VAL A 41 7.83 11.90 -0.66
C VAL A 41 9.03 11.51 -1.51
N ARG A 42 9.47 10.26 -1.41
CA ARG A 42 10.53 9.72 -2.29
C ARG A 42 10.02 9.59 -3.71
N LYS A 43 10.89 9.82 -4.69
CA LYS A 43 10.59 9.52 -6.10
C LYS A 43 10.62 8.00 -6.32
N LEU A 44 9.99 7.54 -7.40
CA LEU A 44 9.99 6.11 -7.74
C LEU A 44 11.42 5.59 -7.99
N ASP A 45 12.25 6.40 -8.66
CA ASP A 45 13.68 6.10 -8.93
C ASP A 45 14.53 5.92 -7.66
N ASP A 46 14.11 6.52 -6.53
CA ASP A 46 14.80 6.34 -5.24
C ASP A 46 14.49 4.96 -4.61
N ILE A 47 13.46 4.27 -5.12
CA ILE A 47 12.93 3.01 -4.55
C ILE A 47 13.31 1.82 -5.43
N VAL A 48 13.13 1.95 -6.73
CA VAL A 48 13.36 0.90 -7.74
C VAL A 48 14.12 1.46 -8.93
N LYS A 49 14.77 0.58 -9.69
CA LYS A 49 15.35 0.95 -10.99
C LYS A 49 14.24 0.97 -12.04
N VAL A 50 13.68 2.14 -12.32
CA VAL A 50 12.53 2.29 -13.25
C VAL A 50 12.85 1.73 -14.64
N GLU A 51 14.09 1.90 -15.13
CA GLU A 51 14.47 1.36 -16.44
C GLU A 51 14.38 -0.18 -16.52
N LEU A 52 14.47 -0.88 -15.39
CA LEU A 52 14.26 -2.33 -15.34
C LEU A 52 12.76 -2.66 -15.42
N LEU A 53 11.91 -1.91 -14.73
CA LEU A 53 10.45 -2.11 -14.80
C LEU A 53 9.90 -1.79 -16.19
N GLU A 54 10.46 -0.79 -16.87
CA GLU A 54 10.08 -0.45 -18.24
C GLU A 54 10.39 -1.55 -19.27
N ARG A 55 11.31 -2.46 -18.97
CA ARG A 55 11.63 -3.61 -19.83
C ARG A 55 10.67 -4.79 -19.63
N GLU A 56 9.95 -4.80 -18.51
CA GLU A 56 9.05 -5.88 -18.14
C GLU A 56 7.63 -5.66 -18.69
N PRO A 57 6.85 -6.73 -18.95
CA PRO A 57 5.43 -6.58 -19.23
C PRO A 57 4.67 -6.08 -18.00
N ALA A 58 3.53 -5.40 -18.21
CA ALA A 58 2.74 -4.80 -17.14
C ALA A 58 2.38 -5.79 -16.02
N THR A 59 2.05 -7.04 -16.35
CA THR A 59 1.75 -8.10 -15.36
C THR A 59 2.96 -8.45 -14.49
N ALA A 60 4.16 -8.47 -15.07
CA ALA A 60 5.39 -8.69 -14.31
C ALA A 60 5.74 -7.50 -13.43
N VAL A 61 5.52 -6.26 -13.89
CA VAL A 61 5.73 -5.05 -13.08
C VAL A 61 4.88 -5.10 -11.80
N LYS A 62 3.57 -5.40 -11.92
CA LYS A 62 2.67 -5.53 -10.77
C LYS A 62 3.21 -6.54 -9.76
N ARG A 63 3.53 -7.75 -10.22
CA ARG A 63 4.08 -8.82 -9.38
C ARG A 63 5.41 -8.43 -8.73
N ILE A 64 6.35 -7.88 -9.49
CA ILE A 64 7.67 -7.48 -8.97
C ILE A 64 7.50 -6.45 -7.83
N TRP A 65 6.63 -5.47 -8.01
CA TRP A 65 6.34 -4.46 -7.01
C TRP A 65 5.75 -5.04 -5.72
N GLU A 66 4.72 -5.87 -5.86
CA GLU A 66 4.03 -6.50 -4.74
C GLU A 66 4.95 -7.48 -3.99
N ASP A 67 5.68 -8.33 -4.71
CA ASP A 67 6.65 -9.27 -4.14
C ASP A 67 7.80 -8.55 -3.44
N PHE A 68 8.30 -7.46 -4.01
CA PHE A 68 9.35 -6.65 -3.39
C PHE A 68 8.90 -6.13 -2.03
N HIS A 69 7.70 -5.56 -1.96
CA HIS A 69 7.15 -5.02 -0.72
C HIS A 69 6.65 -6.10 0.23
N ALA A 70 6.24 -7.29 -0.23
CA ALA A 70 5.87 -8.39 0.65
C ALA A 70 7.09 -8.99 1.35
N ASN A 71 8.16 -9.27 0.59
CA ASN A 71 9.31 -10.05 1.06
C ASN A 71 10.41 -9.23 1.72
N THR A 72 10.37 -7.90 1.61
CA THR A 72 11.35 -7.04 2.27
C THR A 72 10.96 -6.82 3.74
N ALA A 73 11.95 -6.91 4.64
CA ALA A 73 11.80 -6.54 6.06
C ALA A 73 11.68 -5.02 6.28
N ASP A 74 11.40 -4.25 5.23
CA ASP A 74 11.24 -2.81 5.31
C ASP A 74 9.85 -2.46 5.85
N GLN A 75 9.76 -1.25 6.40
CA GLN A 75 8.56 -0.74 7.04
C GLN A 75 7.67 -0.11 5.96
N SER A 76 7.35 -0.90 4.93
CA SER A 76 6.48 -0.50 3.85
C SER A 76 5.64 -1.66 3.31
N CYS A 77 4.51 -1.34 2.69
CA CYS A 77 3.74 -2.26 1.86
C CYS A 77 3.44 -1.58 0.52
N GLY A 78 3.11 -2.37 -0.49
CA GLY A 78 2.87 -1.86 -1.83
C GLY A 78 1.84 -2.68 -2.58
N VAL A 79 1.13 -2.00 -3.49
CA VAL A 79 0.09 -2.56 -4.35
C VAL A 79 0.17 -1.88 -5.71
N ALA A 80 -0.12 -2.62 -6.77
CA ALA A 80 -0.19 -2.06 -8.11
C ALA A 80 -1.63 -2.03 -8.63
N ILE A 81 -2.03 -0.93 -9.26
CA ILE A 81 -3.37 -0.75 -9.81
C ILE A 81 -3.33 -0.36 -11.28
N GLU A 82 -4.45 -0.53 -11.97
CA GLU A 82 -4.58 -0.19 -13.39
C GLU A 82 -4.75 1.31 -13.61
N ALA A 83 -4.35 1.80 -14.77
CA ALA A 83 -4.46 3.21 -15.16
C ALA A 83 -5.86 3.80 -14.89
N LYS A 84 -6.92 3.06 -15.24
CA LYS A 84 -8.31 3.50 -15.01
C LYS A 84 -8.66 3.63 -13.53
N GLN A 85 -8.19 2.69 -12.69
CA GLN A 85 -8.38 2.78 -11.24
C GLN A 85 -7.58 3.94 -10.65
N ASN A 86 -6.37 4.18 -11.16
CA ASN A 86 -5.52 5.29 -10.73
C ASN A 86 -6.13 6.66 -11.06
N GLU A 87 -6.65 6.82 -12.28
CA GLU A 87 -7.35 8.04 -12.71
C GLU A 87 -8.53 8.35 -11.77
N LEU A 88 -9.36 7.33 -11.50
CA LEU A 88 -10.50 7.47 -10.59
C LEU A 88 -10.06 7.78 -9.15
N LEU A 89 -9.01 7.12 -8.67
CA LEU A 89 -8.44 7.35 -7.35
C LEU A 89 -7.99 8.80 -7.19
N LEU A 90 -7.16 9.31 -8.11
CA LEU A 90 -6.59 10.65 -8.02
C LEU A 90 -7.67 11.74 -8.14
N ALA A 91 -8.65 11.57 -9.03
CA ALA A 91 -9.76 12.49 -9.14
C ALA A 91 -10.56 12.60 -7.83
N ARG A 92 -10.86 11.46 -7.21
CA ARG A 92 -11.64 11.40 -5.97
C ARG A 92 -10.86 11.82 -4.73
N LEU A 93 -9.55 11.59 -4.69
CA LEU A 93 -8.67 12.13 -3.63
C LEU A 93 -8.59 13.65 -3.69
N ALA A 94 -8.61 14.23 -4.90
CA ALA A 94 -8.63 15.68 -5.08
C ALA A 94 -10.00 16.29 -4.70
N GLU A 95 -11.10 15.61 -5.04
CA GLU A 95 -12.46 16.05 -4.69
C GLU A 95 -12.75 15.93 -3.19
N SER A 96 -12.37 14.80 -2.59
CA SER A 96 -12.68 14.43 -1.21
C SER A 96 -11.39 14.04 -0.47
N PRO A 97 -10.63 15.01 0.07
CA PRO A 97 -9.29 14.75 0.59
C PRO A 97 -9.28 14.16 2.01
N MET A 98 -10.40 14.12 2.72
CA MET A 98 -10.45 13.69 4.12
C MET A 98 -11.22 12.38 4.30
N PHE A 99 -10.76 11.49 5.18
CA PHE A 99 -11.59 10.35 5.60
C PHE A 99 -11.14 9.77 6.93
N ILE A 100 -11.80 8.71 7.39
CA ILE A 100 -11.39 7.93 8.56
C ILE A 100 -11.27 6.43 8.23
N ALA A 101 -10.18 5.81 8.67
CA ALA A 101 -9.88 4.41 8.46
C ALA A 101 -9.85 3.68 9.80
N PRO A 102 -10.89 2.90 10.15
CA PRO A 102 -10.87 2.05 11.34
C PRO A 102 -9.92 0.86 11.12
N VAL A 103 -9.16 0.51 12.15
CA VAL A 103 -8.19 -0.58 12.14
C VAL A 103 -8.42 -1.46 13.36
N ARG A 104 -8.68 -2.75 13.12
CA ARG A 104 -8.92 -3.73 14.19
C ARG A 104 -7.61 -4.16 14.81
N ARG A 105 -7.59 -4.28 16.14
CA ARG A 105 -6.43 -4.75 16.91
C ARG A 105 -6.89 -5.50 18.15
N GLY A 106 -6.62 -6.80 18.19
CA GLY A 106 -7.13 -7.68 19.24
C GLY A 106 -8.66 -7.63 19.30
N ASP A 107 -9.21 -7.45 20.50
CA ASP A 107 -10.65 -7.32 20.75
C ASP A 107 -11.19 -5.89 20.55
N GLY A 108 -10.31 -4.95 20.16
CA GLY A 108 -10.66 -3.55 19.96
C GLY A 108 -10.33 -3.04 18.57
N PHE A 109 -10.38 -1.72 18.44
CA PHE A 109 -9.98 -1.00 17.24
C PHE A 109 -9.46 0.39 17.59
N PHE A 110 -8.75 0.99 16.65
CA PHE A 110 -8.44 2.41 16.65
C PHE A 110 -8.83 2.99 15.30
N VAL A 111 -8.90 4.32 15.21
CA VAL A 111 -9.27 5.00 13.97
C VAL A 111 -8.15 5.92 13.55
N LEU A 112 -7.78 5.86 12.28
CA LEU A 112 -6.85 6.79 11.66
C LEU A 112 -7.63 7.88 10.93
N ALA A 113 -7.27 9.14 11.12
CA ALA A 113 -7.68 10.24 10.27
C ALA A 113 -6.79 10.27 9.03
N MET A 114 -7.40 10.29 7.85
CA MET A 114 -6.73 10.39 6.57
C MET A 114 -6.84 11.80 6.01
N GLN A 115 -5.72 12.34 5.52
CA GLN A 115 -5.68 13.56 4.72
C GLN A 115 -4.90 13.30 3.42
N ALA A 116 -5.51 13.60 2.28
CA ALA A 116 -4.88 13.50 0.97
C ALA A 116 -4.44 14.89 0.50
N LYS A 117 -3.27 14.93 -0.14
CA LYS A 117 -2.76 16.10 -0.86
C LYS A 117 -2.04 15.60 -2.10
N GLU A 118 -2.52 16.01 -3.27
CA GLU A 118 -2.00 15.58 -4.57
C GLU A 118 -1.97 14.03 -4.67
N ARG A 119 -0.78 13.42 -4.68
CA ARG A 119 -0.57 11.97 -4.77
C ARG A 119 -0.21 11.32 -3.45
N SER A 120 -0.30 12.05 -2.34
CA SER A 120 0.12 11.61 -1.01
C SER A 120 -1.04 11.58 -0.04
N LEU A 121 -1.08 10.52 0.78
CA LEU A 121 -2.08 10.33 1.81
C LEU A 121 -1.37 10.20 3.15
N CYS A 122 -1.73 11.05 4.11
CA CYS A 122 -1.22 11.04 5.47
C CYS A 122 -2.28 10.43 6.39
N PHE A 123 -1.87 9.49 7.24
CA PHE A 123 -2.73 8.87 8.22
C PHE A 123 -2.19 9.13 9.63
N THR A 124 -3.00 9.74 10.47
CA THR A 124 -2.68 10.07 11.87
C THR A 124 -3.68 9.39 12.79
N PHE A 125 -3.32 9.18 14.06
CA PHE A 125 -4.31 8.68 15.02
C PHE A 125 -5.42 9.72 15.23
N LEU A 126 -6.68 9.30 15.09
CA LEU A 126 -7.83 10.21 15.08
C LEU A 126 -7.91 11.07 16.36
N GLU A 127 -7.61 10.49 17.53
CA GLU A 127 -7.70 11.25 18.79
C GLU A 127 -6.58 12.30 18.93
N ASP A 128 -5.41 12.05 18.36
CA ASP A 128 -4.34 13.05 18.32
C ASP A 128 -4.66 14.13 17.28
N PHE A 129 -5.20 13.74 16.13
CA PHE A 129 -5.67 14.66 15.09
C PHE A 129 -6.74 15.63 15.63
N LYS A 130 -7.73 15.12 16.40
CA LYS A 130 -8.77 15.97 17.02
C LYS A 130 -8.20 16.98 18.02
N LYS A 131 -7.12 16.64 18.73
CA LYS A 131 -6.47 17.54 19.69
C LYS A 131 -5.67 18.63 18.98
N SER A 132 -4.87 18.24 17.99
CA SER A 132 -4.02 19.16 17.24
C SER A 132 -3.60 18.54 15.91
N PRO A 133 -4.26 18.89 14.79
CA PRO A 133 -3.92 18.39 13.46
C PRO A 133 -2.48 18.69 13.06
N GLU A 134 -1.95 19.86 13.43
CA GLU A 134 -0.62 20.32 13.01
C GLU A 134 0.54 19.54 13.67
N THR A 135 0.29 18.99 14.85
CA THR A 135 1.30 18.26 15.63
C THR A 135 1.05 16.76 15.68
N ALA A 136 -0.03 16.27 15.06
CA ALA A 136 -0.37 14.87 15.05
C ALA A 136 0.69 14.08 14.27
N VAL A 137 1.33 13.12 14.93
CA VAL A 137 2.38 12.30 14.32
C VAL A 137 1.74 11.35 13.31
N PRO A 138 2.20 11.34 12.04
CA PRO A 138 1.71 10.39 11.04
C PRO A 138 2.13 8.96 11.35
N TRP A 139 1.18 8.04 11.37
CA TRP A 139 1.42 6.61 11.58
C TRP A 139 1.73 5.91 10.26
N LEU A 140 1.17 6.39 9.15
CA LEU A 140 1.34 5.85 7.80
C LEU A 140 1.28 6.99 6.78
N PHE A 141 2.14 6.91 5.77
CA PHE A 141 2.04 7.73 4.56
C PHE A 141 1.96 6.83 3.34
N ALA A 142 0.96 7.05 2.49
CA ALA A 142 0.88 6.40 1.19
C ALA A 142 1.22 7.39 0.07
N THR A 143 1.89 6.92 -0.98
CA THR A 143 2.22 7.67 -2.18
C THR A 143 1.78 6.88 -3.41
N VAL A 144 1.16 7.59 -4.36
CA VAL A 144 0.79 7.07 -5.68
C VAL A 144 1.85 7.50 -6.70
N TYR A 145 2.43 6.53 -7.39
CA TYR A 145 3.39 6.70 -8.49
C TYR A 145 2.71 6.36 -9.81
N ASP A 146 2.55 7.36 -10.67
CA ASP A 146 1.92 7.26 -11.99
C ASP A 146 2.93 7.24 -13.15
N ASP A 147 4.23 7.17 -12.83
CA ASP A 147 5.35 7.20 -13.79
C ASP A 147 5.22 6.14 -14.90
N LEU A 148 4.71 4.95 -14.57
CA LEU A 148 4.54 3.82 -15.50
C LEU A 148 3.15 3.78 -16.16
N VAL A 149 2.25 4.72 -15.86
CA VAL A 149 0.91 4.76 -16.47
C VAL A 149 0.98 4.98 -17.99
N PRO A 150 1.76 5.94 -18.53
CA PRO A 150 1.79 6.19 -19.97
C PRO A 150 2.33 5.02 -20.80
N SER A 151 3.33 4.30 -20.27
CA SER A 151 4.04 3.24 -21.01
C SER A 151 3.52 1.83 -20.72
N LYS A 152 2.97 1.59 -19.52
CA LYS A 152 2.54 0.26 -19.05
C LYS A 152 1.09 0.19 -18.62
N GLY A 153 0.41 1.32 -18.43
CA GLY A 153 -0.95 1.35 -17.91
C GLY A 153 -1.04 0.89 -16.44
N VAL A 154 0.06 1.01 -15.69
CA VAL A 154 0.16 0.57 -14.28
C VAL A 154 0.59 1.74 -13.41
N ALA A 155 -0.14 1.97 -12.32
CA ALA A 155 0.29 2.83 -11.23
C ALA A 155 0.73 2.00 -10.03
N LEU A 156 1.73 2.48 -9.29
CA LEU A 156 2.30 1.81 -8.14
C LEU A 156 1.99 2.61 -6.89
N LEU A 157 1.46 1.96 -5.86
CA LEU A 157 1.24 2.58 -4.56
C LEU A 157 2.18 1.97 -3.55
N ARG A 158 2.75 2.83 -2.71
CA ARG A 158 3.56 2.45 -1.55
C ARG A 158 2.99 3.11 -0.31
N ALA A 159 2.84 2.35 0.77
CA ALA A 159 2.62 2.91 2.10
C ALA A 159 3.84 2.63 2.98
N ASP A 160 4.47 3.68 3.48
CA ASP A 160 5.47 3.60 4.55
C ASP A 160 4.77 3.80 5.90
N PHE A 161 5.12 3.01 6.92
CA PHE A 161 4.45 3.06 8.22
C PHE A 161 5.45 3.05 9.39
N MET A 162 5.01 3.55 10.55
CA MET A 162 5.79 3.50 11.78
C MET A 162 5.58 2.14 12.47
N PRO A 163 6.58 1.24 12.51
CA PRO A 163 6.41 -0.15 12.98
C PRO A 163 6.08 -0.27 14.48
N LYS A 164 6.35 0.78 15.26
CA LYS A 164 5.98 0.84 16.68
C LYS A 164 4.49 1.13 16.88
N LEU A 165 3.80 1.62 15.85
CA LEU A 165 2.42 2.09 15.90
C LEU A 165 1.49 1.24 15.02
N LEU A 166 2.00 0.75 13.89
CA LEU A 166 1.30 -0.12 12.95
C LEU A 166 2.14 -1.34 12.59
N SER A 167 1.51 -2.50 12.53
CA SER A 167 2.08 -3.68 11.87
C SER A 167 1.96 -3.55 10.36
N LYS A 168 2.77 -4.35 9.64
CA LYS A 168 2.74 -4.42 8.17
C LYS A 168 1.38 -4.86 7.63
N GLN A 169 0.74 -5.79 8.33
CA GLN A 169 -0.59 -6.28 7.97
C GLN A 169 -1.63 -5.16 8.12
N GLU A 170 -1.67 -4.48 9.27
CA GLU A 170 -2.60 -3.36 9.51
C GLU A 170 -2.38 -2.24 8.47
N ALA A 171 -1.13 -1.92 8.13
CA ALA A 171 -0.80 -0.93 7.10
C ALA A 171 -1.32 -1.33 5.71
N ALA A 172 -1.16 -2.59 5.32
CA ALA A 172 -1.69 -3.12 4.06
C ALA A 172 -3.22 -3.12 4.02
N GLU A 173 -3.88 -3.46 5.14
CA GLU A 173 -5.33 -3.43 5.27
C GLU A 173 -5.87 -1.99 5.13
N VAL A 174 -5.22 -1.00 5.76
CA VAL A 174 -5.56 0.43 5.61
C VAL A 174 -5.45 0.87 4.15
N LEU A 175 -4.33 0.55 3.48
CA LEU A 175 -4.11 0.92 2.09
C LEU A 175 -5.16 0.27 1.16
N GLY A 176 -5.42 -1.03 1.33
CA GLY A 176 -6.42 -1.76 0.55
C GLY A 176 -7.85 -1.26 0.79
N ALA A 177 -8.20 -0.91 2.03
CA ALA A 177 -9.50 -0.33 2.36
C ALA A 177 -9.69 1.04 1.69
N VAL A 178 -8.69 1.93 1.77
CA VAL A 178 -8.74 3.24 1.11
C VAL A 178 -8.88 3.07 -0.40
N LEU A 179 -8.06 2.23 -1.03
CA LEU A 179 -8.19 1.93 -2.45
C LEU A 179 -9.60 1.46 -2.82
N THR A 180 -10.13 0.49 -2.07
CA THR A 180 -11.50 -0.01 -2.31
C THR A 180 -12.52 1.10 -2.19
N MET A 181 -12.45 1.91 -1.14
CA MET A 181 -13.44 2.97 -0.89
C MET A 181 -13.38 4.08 -1.96
N TYR A 182 -12.19 4.49 -2.40
CA TYR A 182 -12.03 5.52 -3.43
C TYR A 182 -12.25 5.01 -4.86
N THR A 183 -12.10 3.71 -5.14
CA THR A 183 -12.18 3.18 -6.53
C THR A 183 -13.43 2.34 -6.79
N SER A 184 -14.39 2.31 -5.87
CA SER A 184 -15.67 1.59 -6.04
C SER A 184 -16.88 2.51 -5.87
N ASP A 185 -18.08 1.92 -5.88
CA ASP A 185 -19.35 2.54 -5.53
C ASP A 185 -19.46 2.95 -4.05
N LYS A 186 -18.56 2.45 -3.19
CA LYS A 186 -18.49 2.85 -1.78
C LYS A 186 -18.04 4.30 -1.56
N TYR A 187 -17.59 4.97 -2.61
CA TYR A 187 -17.13 6.36 -2.57
C TYR A 187 -18.18 7.34 -2.04
N ASP A 188 -19.48 7.05 -2.21
CA ASP A 188 -20.56 7.92 -1.71
C ASP A 188 -20.39 8.26 -0.22
N ARG A 189 -19.86 7.32 0.58
CA ARG A 189 -19.60 7.56 2.01
C ARG A 189 -18.47 8.54 2.25
N ILE A 190 -17.40 8.45 1.46
CA ILE A 190 -16.30 9.42 1.49
C ILE A 190 -16.82 10.78 1.05
N TRP A 191 -17.62 10.81 -0.01
CA TRP A 191 -18.22 12.05 -0.50
C TRP A 191 -19.08 12.70 0.58
N ILE A 192 -19.98 11.94 1.23
CA ILE A 192 -20.79 12.43 2.35
C ILE A 192 -19.91 12.93 3.50
N PHE A 193 -18.81 12.23 3.83
CA PHE A 193 -17.88 12.67 4.87
C PHE A 193 -17.27 14.05 4.58
N ASN A 194 -16.90 14.32 3.32
CA ASN A 194 -16.24 15.58 2.93
C ASN A 194 -17.23 16.72 2.65
N HIS A 195 -18.35 16.43 2.01
CA HIS A 195 -19.25 17.45 1.46
C HIS A 195 -20.55 17.60 2.26
N ALA A 196 -20.91 16.62 3.07
CA ALA A 196 -22.15 16.62 3.82
C ALA A 196 -22.01 15.96 5.22
N PRO A 197 -21.01 16.35 6.04
CA PRO A 197 -20.61 15.63 7.25
C PRO A 197 -21.73 15.45 8.27
N LYS A 198 -22.73 16.34 8.28
CA LYS A 198 -23.94 16.21 9.12
C LYS A 198 -24.77 14.95 8.85
N TYR A 199 -24.63 14.34 7.68
CA TYR A 199 -25.28 13.09 7.31
C TYR A 199 -24.36 11.87 7.46
N PHE A 200 -23.08 12.09 7.77
CA PHE A 200 -22.15 10.99 7.99
C PHE A 200 -22.34 10.43 9.40
N LYS A 201 -22.81 9.18 9.48
CA LYS A 201 -23.01 8.48 10.74
C LYS A 201 -21.79 7.63 11.07
N VAL A 202 -20.90 8.19 11.90
CA VAL A 202 -19.63 7.55 12.29
C VAL A 202 -19.87 6.19 12.92
N ASP A 203 -20.82 6.07 13.86
CA ASP A 203 -21.07 4.82 14.58
C ASP A 203 -21.55 3.70 13.64
N GLU A 204 -22.40 4.02 12.67
CA GLU A 204 -22.86 3.04 11.67
C GLU A 204 -21.72 2.60 10.75
N TYR A 205 -20.84 3.53 10.35
CA TYR A 205 -19.66 3.20 9.54
C TYR A 205 -18.69 2.30 10.30
N LEU A 206 -18.40 2.64 11.56
CA LEU A 206 -17.52 1.85 12.42
C LEU A 206 -18.10 0.46 12.69
N ALA A 207 -19.40 0.35 12.99
CA ALA A 207 -20.07 -0.95 13.16
C ALA A 207 -19.99 -1.82 11.90
N GLN A 208 -20.20 -1.26 10.71
CA GLN A 208 -20.09 -1.97 9.43
C GLN A 208 -18.66 -2.43 9.13
N ALA A 209 -17.66 -1.71 9.63
CA ALA A 209 -16.26 -2.12 9.58
C ALA A 209 -15.90 -3.18 10.65
N GLY A 210 -16.88 -3.71 11.40
CA GLY A 210 -16.65 -4.62 12.52
C GLY A 210 -15.93 -3.96 13.70
N CYS A 211 -16.02 -2.64 13.79
CA CYS A 211 -15.37 -1.78 14.76
C CYS A 211 -16.43 -1.07 15.61
N SER A 212 -17.37 -1.80 16.21
CA SER A 212 -18.31 -1.22 17.17
C SER A 212 -17.64 -1.10 18.53
N LEU A 213 -17.83 0.04 19.21
CA LEU A 213 -17.54 0.10 20.64
C LEU A 213 -18.46 -0.91 21.35
N PRO A 214 -17.98 -1.69 22.34
CA PRO A 214 -18.89 -2.46 23.18
C PRO A 214 -19.90 -1.50 23.81
N ASP A 215 -21.15 -1.93 23.94
CA ASP A 215 -22.20 -1.14 24.59
C ASP A 215 -21.64 -0.54 25.87
N ARG A 216 -21.56 0.79 25.94
CA ARG A 216 -21.18 1.46 27.17
C ARG A 216 -22.24 1.03 28.19
N PRO A 217 -21.88 0.37 29.31
CA PRO A 217 -22.89 0.00 30.29
C PRO A 217 -23.63 1.26 30.72
N ALA A 218 -24.96 1.21 30.67
CA ALA A 218 -25.82 2.30 31.10
C ALA A 218 -25.51 2.61 32.58
N GLY A 219 -24.67 3.61 32.84
CA GLY A 219 -24.28 3.96 34.22
C GLY A 219 -22.92 4.62 34.44
N ALA A 220 -22.06 4.77 33.43
CA ALA A 220 -20.84 5.57 33.60
C ALA A 220 -21.14 7.07 33.45
N GLN A 221 -21.35 7.75 34.58
CA GLN A 221 -21.31 9.22 34.72
C GLN A 221 -19.86 9.72 34.69
#